data_AF-A0A5B6TJ70-F1
#
_entry.id   AF-A0A5B6TJ70-F1
#
_cell.length_a   1.000
_cell.length_b   1.000
_cell.length_c   1.000
_cell.angle_alpha   90.00
_cell.angle_beta   90.00
_cell.angle_gamma   90.00
#
_symmetry.space_group_name_H-M   'P 1'
#
loop_
_entity.id
_entity.type
_entity.pdbx_description
1 polymer ?
#
loop_
_entity_poly.entity_id
_entity_poly.type
_entity_poly.pdbx_seq_one_letter_code
_entity_poly.pdbx_strand_id
1 'polypeptide(L)'
;MKVTPEEEDLVTELLALEYEKESLNYPFTPPAFDGPAALWGAQTVYSASQLLLYRENQAEELSFLLPAYSNTLTPEAVLSIDLCLRFLPPLLEQASSIDNQDALISVLEQHLQQWHYSAVGYDLALENLSFETVLSDNCLLQLYADRVIQRKSRRLAEHAPIQTQIKASLGHYASTFWSALS
;
A
#
# COMPACT_ATOMS: atom_id res chain seq x y z
N MET A 1 12.48 2.86 -19.88
CA MET A 1 12.53 1.57 -20.61
C MET A 1 11.10 1.21 -20.99
N LYS A 2 10.84 0.67 -22.20
CA LYS A 2 9.48 0.35 -22.64
C LYS A 2 9.18 -1.11 -22.27
N VAL A 3 8.23 -1.34 -21.37
CA VAL A 3 7.72 -2.68 -21.07
C VAL A 3 6.91 -3.16 -22.27
N THR A 4 7.05 -4.43 -22.65
CA THR A 4 6.25 -5.00 -23.74
C THR A 4 4.92 -5.55 -23.22
N PRO A 5 3.87 -5.64 -24.05
CA PRO A 5 2.61 -6.26 -23.65
C PRO A 5 2.78 -7.69 -23.13
N GLU A 6 3.71 -8.47 -23.72
CA GLU A 6 4.00 -9.83 -23.25
C GLU A 6 4.61 -9.84 -21.84
N GLU A 7 5.45 -8.86 -21.50
CA GLU A 7 5.98 -8.70 -20.14
C GLU A 7 4.88 -8.31 -19.16
N GLU A 8 3.94 -7.43 -19.56
CA GLU A 8 2.79 -7.04 -18.74
C GLU A 8 1.87 -8.24 -18.44
N ASP A 9 1.59 -9.07 -19.43
CA ASP A 9 0.79 -10.29 -19.28
C ASP A 9 1.48 -11.28 -18.32
N LEU A 10 2.77 -11.55 -18.52
CA LEU A 10 3.54 -12.45 -17.65
C LEU A 10 3.60 -11.97 -16.20
N VAL A 11 3.79 -10.66 -15.98
CA VAL A 11 3.79 -10.08 -14.63
C VAL A 11 2.41 -10.19 -14.01
N THR A 12 1.35 -9.93 -14.77
CA THR A 12 -0.03 -10.03 -14.27
C THR A 12 -0.39 -11.47 -13.89
N GLU A 13 0.00 -12.46 -14.70
CA GLU A 13 -0.17 -13.88 -14.39
C GLU A 13 0.58 -14.29 -13.12
N LEU A 14 1.84 -13.84 -12.98
CA LEU A 14 2.62 -14.09 -11.77
C LEU A 14 1.95 -13.49 -10.53
N LEU A 15 1.49 -12.24 -10.61
CA LEU A 15 0.82 -11.56 -9.51
C LEU A 15 -0.52 -12.20 -9.16
N ALA A 16 -1.25 -12.75 -10.13
CA ALA A 16 -2.46 -13.52 -9.88
C ALA A 16 -2.17 -14.79 -9.06
N LEU A 17 -1.08 -15.51 -9.38
CA LEU A 17 -0.65 -16.68 -8.63
C LEU A 17 -0.21 -16.34 -7.20
N GLU A 18 0.49 -15.21 -7.01
CA GLU A 18 0.86 -14.75 -5.67
C GLU A 18 -0.36 -14.29 -4.87
N TYR A 19 -1.32 -13.61 -5.51
CA TYR A 19 -2.58 -13.25 -4.87
C TYR A 19 -3.37 -14.48 -4.43
N GLU A 20 -3.49 -15.49 -5.29
CA GLU A 20 -4.16 -16.75 -4.95
C GLU A 20 -3.54 -17.36 -3.69
N LYS A 21 -2.20 -17.47 -3.64
CA LYS A 21 -1.48 -18.00 -2.47
C LYS A 21 -1.68 -17.16 -1.21
N GLU A 22 -1.57 -15.83 -1.32
CA GLU A 22 -1.70 -14.93 -0.15
C GLU A 22 -3.14 -14.97 0.40
N SER A 23 -4.13 -14.98 -0.50
CA SER A 23 -5.55 -14.95 -0.16
C SER A 23 -6.06 -16.20 0.58
N LEU A 24 -5.36 -17.34 0.47
CA LEU A 24 -5.66 -18.54 1.27
C LEU A 24 -5.59 -18.30 2.78
N ASN A 25 -4.84 -17.28 3.21
CA ASN A 25 -4.68 -16.93 4.61
C ASN A 25 -5.45 -15.66 5.00
N TYR A 26 -6.22 -15.08 4.08
CA TYR A 26 -7.01 -13.89 4.37
C TYR A 26 -8.22 -14.24 5.25
N PRO A 27 -8.62 -13.32 6.16
CA PRO A 27 -9.83 -13.48 6.92
C PRO A 27 -11.06 -13.27 6.01
N PHE A 28 -12.21 -13.80 6.42
CA PHE A 28 -13.47 -13.69 5.67
C PHE A 28 -13.35 -14.20 4.23
N THR A 29 -14.20 -13.69 3.34
CA THR A 29 -14.11 -13.93 1.90
C THR A 29 -13.21 -12.85 1.31
N PRO A 30 -12.09 -13.21 0.67
CA PRO A 30 -11.21 -12.22 0.07
C PRO A 30 -11.86 -11.57 -1.16
N PRO A 31 -11.65 -10.27 -1.40
CA PRO A 31 -11.95 -9.63 -2.67
C PRO A 31 -11.30 -10.36 -3.86
N ALA A 32 -11.85 -10.21 -5.05
CA ALA A 32 -11.24 -10.77 -6.26
C ALA A 32 -9.89 -10.09 -6.59
N PHE A 33 -9.08 -10.76 -7.40
CA PHE A 33 -7.86 -10.17 -7.95
C PHE A 33 -8.19 -9.15 -9.04
N ASP A 34 -7.53 -7.99 -9.00
CA ASP A 34 -7.58 -6.94 -10.02
C ASP A 34 -6.21 -6.83 -10.71
N GLY A 35 -6.11 -7.45 -11.89
CA GLY A 35 -4.88 -7.50 -12.69
C GLY A 35 -4.35 -6.11 -13.08
N PRO A 36 -5.18 -5.22 -13.68
CA PRO A 36 -4.77 -3.85 -13.98
C PRO A 36 -4.23 -3.08 -12.75
N ALA A 37 -4.85 -3.25 -11.58
CA ALA A 37 -4.36 -2.66 -10.34
C ALA A 37 -3.00 -3.25 -9.94
N ALA A 38 -2.86 -4.57 -9.90
CA ALA A 38 -1.60 -5.25 -9.56
C ALA A 38 -0.44 -4.82 -10.47
N LEU A 39 -0.69 -4.77 -11.78
CA LEU A 39 0.30 -4.34 -12.77
C LEU A 39 0.74 -2.88 -12.53
N TRP A 40 -0.19 -1.96 -12.26
CA TRP A 40 0.15 -0.58 -11.93
C TRP A 40 1.02 -0.49 -10.66
N GLY A 41 0.70 -1.27 -9.62
CA GLY A 41 1.51 -1.34 -8.40
C GLY A 41 2.94 -1.82 -8.68
N ALA A 42 3.09 -2.85 -9.51
CA ALA A 42 4.39 -3.38 -9.91
C ALA A 42 5.20 -2.36 -10.74
N GLN A 43 4.57 -1.72 -11.73
CA GLN A 43 5.19 -0.69 -12.55
C GLN A 43 5.62 0.53 -11.71
N THR A 44 4.81 0.93 -10.73
CA THR A 44 5.15 2.03 -9.81
C THR A 44 6.41 1.72 -9.01
N VAL A 45 6.50 0.53 -8.41
CA VAL A 45 7.68 0.13 -7.63
C VAL A 45 8.91 -0.02 -8.52
N TYR A 46 8.75 -0.57 -9.72
CA TYR A 46 9.83 -0.66 -10.71
C TYR A 46 10.36 0.72 -11.09
N SER A 47 9.48 1.65 -11.51
CA SER A 47 9.85 3.02 -11.86
C SER A 47 10.48 3.76 -10.68
N ALA A 48 9.92 3.64 -9.47
CA ALA A 48 10.47 4.26 -8.27
C ALA A 48 11.90 3.75 -7.98
N SER A 49 12.13 2.45 -8.13
CA SER A 49 13.46 1.84 -7.95
C SER A 49 14.46 2.35 -8.99
N GLN A 50 14.05 2.49 -10.26
CA GLN A 50 14.90 3.04 -11.31
C GLN A 50 15.25 4.51 -11.04
N LEU A 51 14.27 5.32 -10.64
CA LEU A 51 14.46 6.73 -10.32
C LEU A 51 15.36 6.94 -9.10
N LEU A 52 15.30 6.04 -8.13
CA LEU A 52 16.20 6.03 -6.96
C LEU A 52 17.66 5.76 -7.37
N LEU A 53 17.88 4.84 -8.32
CA LEU A 53 19.22 4.47 -8.78
C LEU A 53 19.81 5.48 -9.79
N TYR A 54 18.97 6.07 -10.64
CA TYR A 54 19.36 6.94 -11.75
C TYR A 54 18.52 8.22 -11.77
N ARG A 55 18.83 9.14 -10.85
CA ARG A 55 18.10 10.40 -10.69
C ARG A 55 18.65 11.52 -11.59
N GLU A 56 18.30 11.49 -12.87
CA GLU A 56 18.65 12.55 -13.85
C GLU A 56 17.42 13.35 -14.33
N ASN A 57 16.23 12.81 -14.12
CA ASN A 57 14.97 13.37 -14.62
C ASN A 57 14.60 14.71 -13.96
N GLN A 58 13.80 15.52 -14.64
CA GLN A 58 13.24 16.73 -14.02
C GLN A 58 11.93 16.42 -13.28
N ALA A 59 11.52 17.28 -12.35
CA ALA A 59 10.32 17.07 -11.55
C ALA A 59 9.06 16.95 -12.44
N GLU A 60 9.04 17.68 -13.55
CA GLU A 60 7.97 17.70 -14.54
C GLU A 60 7.82 16.38 -15.31
N GLU A 61 8.89 15.56 -15.35
CA GLU A 61 8.86 14.24 -16.01
C GLU A 61 8.29 13.16 -15.09
N LEU A 62 8.25 13.40 -13.77
CA LEU A 62 7.84 12.40 -12.79
C LEU A 62 6.38 11.96 -12.98
N SER A 63 5.47 12.86 -13.36
CA SER A 63 4.06 12.49 -13.60
C SER A 63 3.88 11.56 -14.79
N PHE A 64 4.83 11.53 -15.74
CA PHE A 64 4.82 10.59 -16.86
C PHE A 64 5.43 9.24 -16.46
N LEU A 65 6.47 9.25 -15.63
CA LEU A 65 7.18 8.05 -15.18
C LEU A 65 6.45 7.30 -14.05
N LEU A 66 5.68 8.03 -13.25
CA LEU A 66 4.88 7.58 -12.12
C LEU A 66 3.45 8.13 -12.27
N PRO A 67 2.69 7.64 -13.27
CA PRO A 67 1.32 8.11 -13.48
C PRO A 67 0.42 7.68 -12.32
N ALA A 68 -0.53 8.55 -11.96
CA ALA A 68 -1.57 8.21 -10.99
C ALA A 68 -2.44 7.05 -11.51
N TYR A 69 -2.93 6.21 -10.60
CA TYR A 69 -3.88 5.17 -10.96
C TYR A 69 -5.23 5.78 -11.37
N SER A 70 -5.73 5.40 -12.55
CA SER A 70 -6.91 6.03 -13.16
C SER A 70 -8.24 5.34 -12.87
N ASN A 71 -8.23 4.11 -12.35
CA ASN A 71 -9.47 3.37 -12.09
C ASN A 71 -9.95 3.57 -10.65
N THR A 72 -11.11 2.99 -10.35
CA THR A 72 -11.80 3.13 -9.06
C THR A 72 -11.01 2.50 -7.91
N LEU A 73 -11.05 3.14 -6.75
CA LEU A 73 -10.49 2.61 -5.50
C LEU A 73 -11.44 1.56 -4.89
N THR A 74 -11.29 0.29 -5.26
CA THR A 74 -12.08 -0.83 -4.72
C THR A 74 -11.24 -1.74 -3.81
N PRO A 75 -11.85 -2.59 -2.96
CA PRO A 75 -11.11 -3.53 -2.12
C PRO A 75 -10.21 -4.49 -2.92
N GLU A 76 -10.68 -4.93 -4.09
CA GLU A 76 -9.94 -5.74 -5.05
C GLU A 76 -8.66 -5.02 -5.49
N ALA A 77 -8.79 -3.76 -5.93
CA ALA A 77 -7.67 -2.94 -6.37
C ALA A 77 -6.67 -2.69 -5.22
N VAL A 78 -7.16 -2.41 -4.00
CA VAL A 78 -6.31 -2.17 -2.82
C VAL A 78 -5.43 -3.38 -2.52
N LEU A 79 -6.00 -4.58 -2.44
CA LEU A 79 -5.23 -5.78 -2.12
C LEU A 79 -4.31 -6.22 -3.27
N SER A 80 -4.73 -5.97 -4.52
CA SER A 80 -3.94 -6.31 -5.71
C SER A 80 -2.73 -5.39 -5.89
N ILE A 81 -2.90 -4.08 -5.70
CA ILE A 81 -1.79 -3.11 -5.73
C ILE A 81 -0.79 -3.37 -4.60
N ASP A 82 -1.31 -3.73 -3.43
CA ASP A 82 -0.50 -3.97 -2.24
C ASP A 82 0.56 -5.06 -2.44
N LEU A 83 0.32 -6.05 -3.31
CA LEU A 83 1.30 -7.11 -3.64
C LEU A 83 2.70 -6.55 -3.91
N CYS A 84 2.77 -5.41 -4.62
CA CYS A 84 4.04 -4.73 -4.90
C CYS A 84 4.19 -3.41 -4.14
N LEU A 85 3.12 -2.63 -4.00
CA LEU A 85 3.23 -1.28 -3.44
C LEU A 85 3.65 -1.27 -1.96
N ARG A 86 3.47 -2.39 -1.23
CA ARG A 86 4.00 -2.59 0.14
C ARG A 86 5.52 -2.45 0.25
N PHE A 87 6.25 -2.50 -0.87
CA PHE A 87 7.71 -2.30 -0.94
C PHE A 87 8.11 -0.84 -1.20
N LEU A 88 7.16 0.06 -1.43
CA LEU A 88 7.43 1.47 -1.68
C LEU A 88 7.93 2.24 -0.44
N PRO A 89 7.42 2.01 0.80
CA PRO A 89 7.91 2.75 1.96
C PRO A 89 9.43 2.63 2.23
N PRO A 90 10.05 1.44 2.14
CA PRO A 90 11.52 1.33 2.23
C PRO A 90 12.28 2.09 1.13
N LEU A 91 11.70 2.24 -0.08
CA LEU A 91 12.30 3.05 -1.14
C LEU A 91 12.21 4.54 -0.83
N LEU A 92 11.10 4.99 -0.25
CA LEU A 92 10.93 6.36 0.24
C LEU A 92 11.91 6.71 1.36
N GLU A 93 12.13 5.80 2.30
CA GLU A 93 13.14 5.97 3.36
C GLU A 93 14.55 6.15 2.75
N GLN A 94 14.90 5.35 1.74
CA GLN A 94 16.17 5.49 1.02
C GLN A 94 16.24 6.81 0.25
N ALA A 95 15.20 7.19 -0.49
CA ALA A 95 15.14 8.46 -1.22
C ALA A 95 15.34 9.66 -0.28
N SER A 96 14.64 9.67 0.85
CA SER A 96 14.74 10.72 1.87
C SER A 96 16.13 10.79 2.52
N SER A 97 16.83 9.65 2.66
CA SER A 97 18.21 9.62 3.16
C SER A 97 19.23 10.20 2.18
N ILE A 98 18.93 10.17 0.87
CA ILE A 98 19.76 10.72 -0.20
C ILE A 98 19.51 12.23 -0.33
N ASP A 99 18.25 12.61 -0.52
CA ASP A 99 17.80 14.00 -0.60
C ASP A 99 16.34 14.10 -0.15
N ASN A 100 16.12 14.67 1.04
CA ASN A 100 14.79 14.81 1.62
C ASN A 100 13.92 15.90 0.96
N GLN A 101 14.45 16.65 -0.02
CA GLN A 101 13.71 17.66 -0.78
C GLN A 101 13.45 17.21 -2.23
N ASP A 102 13.80 15.97 -2.60
CA ASP A 102 13.53 15.47 -3.94
C ASP A 102 12.02 15.39 -4.19
N ALA A 103 11.58 15.97 -5.30
CA ALA A 103 10.20 15.91 -5.78
C ALA A 103 9.65 14.48 -5.91
N LEU A 104 10.53 13.48 -6.10
CA LEU A 104 10.16 12.06 -6.13
C LEU A 104 9.42 11.64 -4.85
N ILE A 105 9.86 12.13 -3.69
CA ILE A 105 9.26 11.77 -2.39
C ILE A 105 7.79 12.19 -2.37
N SER A 106 7.50 13.44 -2.74
CA SER A 106 6.14 13.96 -2.74
C SER A 106 5.21 13.18 -3.68
N VAL A 107 5.69 12.78 -4.86
CA VAL A 107 4.90 11.98 -5.82
C VAL A 107 4.59 10.59 -5.26
N LEU A 108 5.58 9.91 -4.68
CA LEU A 108 5.39 8.58 -4.12
C LEU A 108 4.53 8.59 -2.84
N GLU A 109 4.65 9.63 -2.02
CA GLU A 109 3.75 9.83 -0.87
C GLU A 109 2.31 10.08 -1.31
N GLN A 110 2.07 10.81 -2.41
CA GLN A 110 0.72 10.97 -2.97
C GLN A 110 0.13 9.62 -3.39
N HIS A 111 0.91 8.75 -4.03
CA HIS A 111 0.47 7.38 -4.32
C HIS A 111 0.15 6.62 -3.03
N LEU A 112 1.02 6.68 -2.02
CA LEU A 112 0.78 6.00 -0.75
C LEU A 112 -0.39 6.58 0.06
N GLN A 113 -0.73 7.86 -0.08
CA GLN A 113 -1.93 8.43 0.53
C GLN A 113 -3.21 7.82 -0.05
N GLN A 114 -3.26 7.65 -1.38
CA GLN A 114 -4.37 6.97 -2.04
C GLN A 114 -4.43 5.48 -1.67
N TRP A 115 -3.27 4.81 -1.59
CA TRP A 115 -3.14 3.37 -1.35
C TRP A 115 -2.59 3.06 0.05
N HIS A 116 -3.15 3.73 1.05
CA HIS A 116 -2.60 3.80 2.42
C HIS A 116 -2.59 2.47 3.19
N TYR A 117 -3.18 1.40 2.67
CA TYR A 117 -2.96 0.05 3.18
C TYR A 117 -1.52 -0.44 2.96
N SER A 118 -0.91 -0.08 1.83
CA SER A 118 0.50 -0.38 1.50
C SER A 118 1.48 0.45 2.34
N ALA A 119 1.01 1.56 2.91
CA ALA A 119 1.80 2.50 3.67
C ALA A 119 1.75 2.28 5.19
N VAL A 120 1.04 1.25 5.68
CA VAL A 120 0.92 1.01 7.12
C VAL A 120 2.32 0.77 7.73
N GLY A 121 2.71 1.64 8.66
CA GLY A 121 4.05 1.66 9.26
C GLY A 121 4.95 2.79 8.76
N TYR A 122 4.54 3.48 7.69
CA TYR A 122 5.13 4.72 7.20
C TYR A 122 4.36 5.94 7.74
N ASP A 123 5.04 7.05 7.99
CA ASP A 123 4.43 8.24 8.61
C ASP A 123 3.72 9.12 7.57
N LEU A 124 2.51 8.72 7.18
CA LEU A 124 1.62 9.54 6.35
C LEU A 124 0.79 10.52 7.18
N ALA A 125 0.42 11.64 6.58
CA ALA A 125 -0.57 12.58 7.10
C ALA A 125 -1.96 11.91 7.14
N LEU A 126 -2.43 11.57 8.35
CA LEU A 126 -3.72 10.89 8.56
C LEU A 126 -4.91 11.68 8.03
N GLU A 127 -4.81 13.01 8.00
CA GLU A 127 -5.89 13.92 7.62
C GLU A 127 -6.25 13.77 6.12
N ASN A 128 -5.34 13.20 5.32
CA ASN A 128 -5.51 13.00 3.90
C ASN A 128 -5.99 11.58 3.53
N LEU A 129 -6.17 10.70 4.52
CA LEU A 129 -6.52 9.30 4.27
C LEU A 129 -8.04 9.09 4.24
N SER A 130 -8.54 8.40 3.20
CA SER A 130 -9.94 7.99 3.11
C SER A 130 -10.11 6.52 3.44
N PHE A 131 -10.87 6.21 4.49
CA PHE A 131 -11.13 4.83 4.92
C PHE A 131 -12.40 4.22 4.31
N GLU A 132 -13.09 4.91 3.40
CA GLU A 132 -14.36 4.44 2.82
C GLU A 132 -14.26 3.04 2.21
N THR A 133 -13.29 2.85 1.30
CA THR A 133 -13.04 1.54 0.66
C THR A 133 -12.63 0.48 1.67
N VAL A 134 -11.80 0.82 2.66
CA VAL A 134 -11.38 -0.12 3.71
C VAL A 134 -12.58 -0.57 4.55
N LEU A 135 -13.50 0.32 4.86
CA LEU A 135 -14.69 0.03 5.66
C LEU A 135 -15.80 -0.69 4.88
N SER A 136 -15.73 -0.67 3.55
CA SER A 136 -16.70 -1.35 2.69
C SER A 136 -16.52 -2.88 2.62
N ASP A 137 -15.38 -3.41 3.07
CA ASP A 137 -15.05 -4.83 2.99
C ASP A 137 -14.44 -5.36 4.30
N ASN A 138 -15.02 -6.43 4.85
CA ASN A 138 -14.60 -6.98 6.14
C ASN A 138 -13.22 -7.66 6.09
N CYS A 139 -12.87 -8.26 4.95
CA CYS A 139 -11.55 -8.88 4.75
C CYS A 139 -10.47 -7.79 4.79
N LEU A 140 -10.61 -6.75 3.97
CA LEU A 140 -9.69 -5.63 3.92
C LEU A 140 -9.61 -4.89 5.26
N LEU A 141 -10.73 -4.63 5.94
CA LEU A 141 -10.74 -3.99 7.26
C LEU A 141 -9.94 -4.79 8.30
N GLN A 142 -10.12 -6.12 8.34
CA GLN A 142 -9.39 -6.97 9.27
C GLN A 142 -7.90 -7.02 8.93
N LEU A 143 -7.55 -7.19 7.66
CA LEU A 143 -6.15 -7.14 7.20
C LEU A 143 -5.48 -5.80 7.53
N TYR A 144 -6.20 -4.69 7.39
CA TYR A 144 -5.72 -3.36 7.77
C TYR A 144 -5.40 -3.30 9.27
N ALA A 145 -6.32 -3.75 10.12
CA ALA A 145 -6.14 -3.81 11.57
C ALA A 145 -4.96 -4.70 11.96
N ASP A 146 -4.84 -5.90 11.37
CA ASP A 146 -3.76 -6.84 11.61
C ASP A 146 -2.41 -6.24 11.25
N ARG A 147 -2.33 -5.55 10.11
CA ARG A 147 -1.11 -4.88 9.67
C ARG A 147 -0.75 -3.71 10.58
N VAL A 148 -1.72 -2.94 11.06
CA VAL A 148 -1.50 -1.86 12.04
C VAL A 148 -0.91 -2.40 13.33
N ILE A 149 -1.42 -3.54 13.82
CA ILE A 149 -0.88 -4.25 14.99
C ILE A 149 0.54 -4.74 14.70
N GLN A 150 0.75 -5.46 13.59
CA GLN A 150 2.04 -6.02 13.21
C GLN A 150 3.13 -4.95 13.08
N ARG A 151 2.80 -3.80 12.49
CA ARG A 151 3.70 -2.67 12.27
C ARG A 151 3.74 -1.70 13.45
N LYS A 152 2.97 -1.93 14.51
CA LYS A 152 2.86 -1.08 15.70
C LYS A 152 2.57 0.40 15.32
N SER A 153 1.74 0.62 14.31
CA SER A 153 1.44 1.97 13.82
C SER A 153 0.46 2.69 14.75
N ARG A 154 0.99 3.33 15.80
CA ARG A 154 0.20 3.94 16.88
C ARG A 154 -0.84 4.94 16.38
N ARG A 155 -0.44 5.83 15.45
CA ARG A 155 -1.33 6.84 14.85
C ARG A 155 -2.56 6.20 14.20
N LEU A 156 -2.38 5.15 13.41
CA LEU A 156 -3.49 4.41 12.79
C LEU A 156 -4.29 3.60 13.81
N ALA A 157 -3.62 3.06 14.82
CA ALA A 157 -4.24 2.25 15.85
C ALA A 157 -5.18 3.09 16.76
N GLU A 158 -4.95 4.40 16.87
CA GLU A 158 -5.81 5.36 17.56
C GLU A 158 -6.95 5.92 16.67
N HIS A 159 -6.91 5.70 15.35
CA HIS A 159 -7.96 6.14 14.42
C HIS A 159 -9.27 5.35 14.64
N ALA A 160 -10.40 6.04 14.85
CA ALA A 160 -11.58 5.43 15.47
C ALA A 160 -12.14 4.15 14.80
N PRO A 161 -12.30 4.06 13.47
CA PRO A 161 -12.73 2.83 12.80
C PRO A 161 -11.73 1.68 12.99
N ILE A 162 -10.43 1.95 12.87
CA ILE A 162 -9.38 0.94 13.03
C ILE A 162 -9.24 0.50 14.49
N GLN A 163 -9.30 1.44 15.42
CA GLN A 163 -9.28 1.15 16.86
C GLN A 163 -10.44 0.22 17.25
N THR A 164 -11.62 0.46 16.70
CA THR A 164 -12.80 -0.37 16.93
C THR A 164 -12.56 -1.79 16.43
N GLN A 165 -12.03 -1.94 15.21
CA GLN A 165 -11.69 -3.25 14.66
C GLN A 165 -10.62 -3.97 15.51
N ILE A 166 -9.52 -3.30 15.86
CA ILE A 166 -8.45 -3.88 16.69
C ILE A 166 -9.01 -4.39 18.03
N LYS A 167 -9.88 -3.63 18.69
CA LYS A 167 -10.53 -4.05 19.94
C LYS A 167 -11.41 -5.28 19.74
N ALA A 168 -12.14 -5.34 18.63
CA ALA A 168 -12.96 -6.50 18.28
C ALA A 168 -12.11 -7.76 18.03
N SER A 169 -10.99 -7.64 17.29
CA SER A 169 -10.09 -8.76 16.97
C SER A 169 -9.33 -9.28 18.19
N LEU A 170 -8.93 -8.41 19.12
CA LEU A 170 -8.14 -8.79 20.31
C LEU A 170 -8.99 -9.26 21.51
N GLY A 171 -10.29 -8.96 21.52
CA GLY A 171 -11.20 -9.31 22.61
C GLY A 171 -10.65 -8.89 23.99
N HIS A 172 -10.62 -9.83 24.94
CA HIS A 172 -10.13 -9.58 26.31
C HIS A 172 -8.62 -9.27 26.42
N TYR A 173 -7.83 -9.51 25.37
CA TYR A 173 -6.39 -9.22 25.37
C TYR A 173 -6.04 -7.79 24.96
N ALA A 174 -7.04 -6.99 24.54
CA ALA A 174 -6.83 -5.62 24.06
C ALA A 174 -6.12 -4.72 25.11
N SER A 175 -6.49 -4.83 26.39
CA SER A 175 -5.89 -4.02 27.46
C SER A 175 -4.41 -4.35 27.71
N THR A 176 -4.03 -5.62 27.57
CA THR A 176 -2.65 -6.09 27.75
C THR A 176 -1.80 -5.68 26.56
N PHE A 177 -2.30 -5.83 25.33
CA PHE A 177 -1.55 -5.51 24.13
C PHE A 177 -1.31 -4.00 23.97
N TRP A 178 -2.29 -3.17 24.33
CA TRP A 178 -2.15 -1.72 24.23
C TRP A 178 -1.12 -1.14 25.22
N SER A 179 -1.00 -1.74 26.41
CA SER A 179 0.04 -1.38 27.37
C SER A 179 1.47 -1.69 26.89
N ALA A 180 1.62 -2.54 25.87
CA ALA A 180 2.90 -2.83 25.22
C ALA A 180 3.20 -1.89 24.03
N LEU A 181 2.24 -1.05 23.64
CA LEU A 181 2.36 -0.02 22.61
C LEU A 181 2.49 1.40 23.22
N SER A 182 2.30 1.54 24.54
CA SER A 182 2.36 2.80 25.29
C SER A 182 3.77 3.18 25.73
#